data_AF-A0A964YFJ8-F1
#
_entry.id   AF-A0A964YFJ8-F1
#
_cell.length_a   1.000
_cell.length_b   1.000
_cell.length_c   1.000
_cell.angle_alpha   90.00
_cell.angle_beta   90.00
_cell.angle_gamma   90.00
#
_symmetry.space_group_name_H-M   'P 1'
#
loop_
_entity.id
_entity.type
_entity.pdbx_description
1 polymer ?
#
loop_
_entity_poly.entity_id
_entity_poly.type
_entity_poly.pdbx_seq_one_letter_code
_entity_poly.pdbx_strand_id
1 'polypeptide(L)'
;DPNDQSNAGNSYIVFGNNNSSANIIDISTLDGINGFTVNGSGIGDQSGRCVSAAGDINGDGIDDLIIGAPFADSNGDDSGAAYLIFGRRDFSSLPTINPSSLGDNGFIINGLNPQDQLGYRVSSAGDLNQDGFDDVIIAAPPNAYVYPPVTGDQAGKVYVIFGSEKFNPSNPNFDTSNFDLNSLDGNNGFVINGSRADDYLGVGLNRGGDFNGDGIDDLIIGSPFHDFNGFRSGQAYVIFGSKESFSSSLKVSQLDGVNGLVINGQEGDQLGFSVSSAGDINHDGIGDIIVSAHDADPNGVDAAGVAYVVFGASTQFNSELDLSNLNGNNGFVINGIGELDKTSWAVTGLGDVNGDGIDDLLVSAIHADANGDNSGQAYVIFGGNKFSSTINLAEIDDTKGFIINGKSENHNLGYSASGV
;
A
#
# COMPACT_ATOMS: atom_id res chain seq x y z
N ASP A 1 21.31 -12.03 -8.59
CA ASP A 1 21.56 -10.63 -8.98
C ASP A 1 21.54 -10.51 -10.49
N PRO A 2 20.68 -9.66 -11.05
CA PRO A 2 20.64 -9.42 -12.48
C PRO A 2 21.96 -8.80 -12.93
N ASN A 3 22.48 -9.25 -14.08
CA ASN A 3 23.63 -8.61 -14.74
C ASN A 3 24.87 -8.39 -13.84
N ASP A 4 25.10 -9.29 -12.87
CA ASP A 4 26.17 -9.19 -11.85
C ASP A 4 26.13 -7.91 -10.98
N GLN A 5 24.95 -7.31 -10.82
CA GLN A 5 24.73 -6.13 -9.98
C GLN A 5 24.16 -6.49 -8.61
N SER A 6 25.01 -6.44 -7.59
CA SER A 6 24.61 -6.76 -6.21
C SER A 6 23.46 -5.87 -5.74
N ASN A 7 22.41 -6.47 -5.18
CA ASN A 7 21.24 -5.77 -4.64
C ASN A 7 20.50 -4.85 -5.63
N ALA A 8 20.65 -5.05 -6.94
CA ALA A 8 19.86 -4.31 -7.93
C ALA A 8 18.36 -4.62 -7.84
N GLY A 9 18.03 -5.83 -7.37
CA GLY A 9 16.65 -6.31 -7.24
C GLY A 9 16.08 -6.88 -8.54
N ASN A 10 15.13 -7.82 -8.41
CA ASN A 10 14.46 -8.48 -9.53
C ASN A 10 12.98 -8.64 -9.20
N SER A 11 12.12 -8.42 -10.19
CA SER A 11 10.70 -8.76 -10.13
C SER A 11 10.37 -9.83 -11.16
N TYR A 12 9.54 -10.79 -10.77
CA TYR A 12 9.09 -11.88 -11.64
C TYR A 12 7.57 -11.78 -11.75
N ILE A 13 7.07 -11.70 -12.98
CA ILE A 13 5.65 -11.72 -13.27
C ILE A 13 5.35 -13.10 -13.80
N VAL A 14 4.43 -13.81 -13.15
CA VAL A 14 4.08 -15.19 -13.48
C VAL A 14 2.63 -15.24 -13.89
N PHE A 15 2.35 -15.76 -15.08
CA PHE A 15 0.99 -15.83 -15.58
C PHE A 15 0.26 -17.03 -14.98
N GLY A 16 -0.98 -16.78 -14.52
CA GLY A 16 -1.89 -17.84 -14.14
C GLY A 16 -2.12 -18.80 -15.30
N ASN A 17 -2.16 -20.10 -15.02
CA ASN A 17 -2.46 -21.11 -16.03
C ASN A 17 -3.52 -22.09 -15.51
N ASN A 18 -4.38 -22.56 -16.43
CA ASN A 18 -5.41 -23.55 -16.13
C ASN A 18 -4.86 -25.00 -16.14
N ASN A 19 -3.53 -25.16 -16.18
CA ASN A 19 -2.92 -26.48 -16.26
C ASN A 19 -2.61 -27.00 -14.85
N SER A 20 -3.58 -27.72 -14.29
CA SER A 20 -3.53 -28.36 -12.96
C SER A 20 -2.40 -29.39 -12.77
N SER A 21 -1.51 -29.56 -13.75
CA SER A 21 -0.42 -30.55 -13.74
C SER A 21 0.93 -29.96 -13.31
N ALA A 22 1.09 -28.63 -13.38
CA ALA A 22 2.33 -27.93 -13.02
C ALA A 22 2.14 -27.19 -11.69
N ASN A 23 2.34 -27.88 -10.58
CA ASN A 23 2.21 -27.30 -9.22
C ASN A 23 3.44 -26.48 -8.78
N ILE A 24 4.47 -26.39 -9.63
CA ILE A 24 5.71 -25.65 -9.36
C ILE A 24 6.06 -24.88 -10.64
N ILE A 25 6.26 -23.58 -10.51
CA ILE A 25 6.73 -22.71 -11.59
C ILE A 25 8.19 -22.39 -11.33
N ASP A 26 9.06 -22.82 -12.24
CA ASP A 26 10.47 -22.45 -12.22
C ASP A 26 10.63 -21.08 -12.88
N ILE A 27 10.91 -20.05 -12.07
CA ILE A 27 11.08 -18.67 -12.53
C ILE A 27 12.25 -18.47 -13.48
N SER A 28 13.17 -19.44 -13.59
CA SER A 28 14.23 -19.40 -14.61
C SER A 28 13.74 -19.77 -16.01
N THR A 29 12.50 -20.26 -16.13
CA THR A 29 11.87 -20.69 -17.39
C THR A 29 10.91 -19.65 -17.96
N LEU A 30 10.89 -18.44 -17.40
CA LEU A 30 10.03 -17.35 -17.89
C LEU A 30 10.47 -16.91 -19.30
N ASP A 31 9.55 -16.96 -20.25
CA ASP A 31 9.84 -16.78 -21.69
C ASP A 31 8.87 -15.82 -22.40
N GLY A 32 8.06 -15.09 -21.65
CA GLY A 32 7.02 -14.19 -22.16
C GLY A 32 5.69 -14.88 -22.47
N ILE A 33 5.62 -16.21 -22.46
CA ILE A 33 4.39 -16.99 -22.63
C ILE A 33 3.83 -17.43 -21.27
N ASN A 34 4.70 -17.78 -20.33
CA ASN A 34 4.35 -18.19 -18.96
C ASN A 34 4.63 -17.11 -17.89
N GLY A 35 5.16 -15.96 -18.32
CA GLY A 35 5.55 -14.83 -17.48
C GLY A 35 6.81 -14.16 -18.01
N PHE A 36 7.29 -13.12 -17.33
CA PHE A 36 8.49 -12.37 -17.72
C PHE A 36 9.24 -11.83 -16.50
N THR A 37 10.47 -11.40 -16.72
CA THR A 37 11.34 -10.86 -15.65
C THR A 37 11.59 -9.37 -15.85
N VAL A 38 11.61 -8.60 -14.76
CA VAL A 38 12.09 -7.21 -14.74
C VAL A 38 13.38 -7.18 -13.93
N ASN A 39 14.49 -6.84 -14.59
CA ASN A 39 15.83 -6.86 -13.99
C ASN A 39 16.21 -5.45 -13.51
N GLY A 40 16.48 -5.28 -12.22
CA GLY A 40 17.00 -4.01 -11.68
C GLY A 40 18.22 -3.50 -12.44
N SER A 41 18.36 -2.17 -12.53
CA SER A 41 19.30 -1.51 -13.45
C SER A 41 20.61 -1.02 -12.83
N GLY A 42 20.62 -0.75 -11.52
CA GLY A 42 21.80 -0.27 -10.77
C GLY A 42 22.08 -1.09 -9.51
N ILE A 43 23.35 -1.11 -9.10
CA ILE A 43 23.80 -1.75 -7.86
C ILE A 43 23.13 -1.05 -6.67
N GLY A 44 22.44 -1.81 -5.82
CA GLY A 44 21.84 -1.28 -4.60
C GLY A 44 20.46 -0.64 -4.76
N ASP A 45 19.95 -0.46 -5.99
CA ASP A 45 18.65 0.18 -6.26
C ASP A 45 17.47 -0.50 -5.53
N GLN A 46 17.59 -1.80 -5.24
CA GLN A 46 16.53 -2.67 -4.72
C GLN A 46 15.21 -2.56 -5.50
N SER A 47 15.29 -2.58 -6.83
CA SER A 47 14.10 -2.69 -7.69
C SER A 47 13.24 -3.89 -7.30
N GLY A 48 11.94 -3.68 -7.19
CA GLY A 48 11.02 -4.71 -6.71
C GLY A 48 10.90 -4.76 -5.19
N ARG A 49 11.43 -3.77 -4.46
CA ARG A 49 11.23 -3.64 -3.01
C ARG A 49 9.75 -3.55 -2.63
N CYS A 50 8.94 -2.97 -3.52
CA CYS A 50 7.49 -2.95 -3.49
C CYS A 50 6.99 -3.07 -4.94
N VAL A 51 5.96 -3.88 -5.17
CA VAL A 51 5.31 -4.07 -6.46
C VAL A 51 3.80 -4.04 -6.27
N SER A 52 3.08 -3.53 -7.25
CA SER A 52 1.61 -3.52 -7.24
C SER A 52 1.06 -3.53 -8.67
N ALA A 53 -0.20 -3.94 -8.82
CA ALA A 53 -0.97 -3.58 -10.01
C ALA A 53 -1.11 -2.05 -10.03
N ALA A 54 -1.01 -1.44 -11.20
CA ALA A 54 -1.30 -0.03 -11.39
C ALA A 54 -2.76 0.21 -11.82
N GLY A 55 -3.45 -0.84 -12.31
CA GLY A 55 -4.70 -0.69 -13.05
C GLY A 55 -4.44 -0.29 -14.50
N ASP A 56 -5.47 0.00 -15.27
CA ASP A 56 -5.37 0.45 -16.66
C ASP A 56 -5.10 1.96 -16.74
N ILE A 57 -3.84 2.36 -16.51
CA ILE A 57 -3.45 3.78 -16.44
C ILE A 57 -3.42 4.43 -17.83
N ASN A 58 -3.41 3.63 -18.89
CA ASN A 58 -3.28 4.08 -20.27
C ASN A 58 -4.57 3.89 -21.10
N GLY A 59 -5.59 3.23 -20.53
CA GLY A 59 -6.91 3.01 -21.11
C GLY A 59 -6.92 2.04 -22.30
N ASP A 60 -6.01 1.07 -22.36
CA ASP A 60 -5.98 0.05 -23.41
C ASP A 60 -6.79 -1.22 -23.07
N GLY A 61 -7.36 -1.26 -21.88
CA GLY A 61 -8.18 -2.33 -21.32
C GLY A 61 -7.36 -3.48 -20.72
N ILE A 62 -6.09 -3.24 -20.37
CA ILE A 62 -5.20 -4.23 -19.75
C ILE A 62 -4.48 -3.57 -18.58
N ASP A 63 -4.62 -4.16 -17.39
CA ASP A 63 -3.96 -3.65 -16.19
C ASP A 63 -2.43 -3.59 -16.34
N ASP A 64 -1.89 -2.45 -15.93
CA ASP A 64 -0.48 -2.12 -15.91
C ASP A 64 0.15 -2.49 -14.55
N LEU A 65 1.48 -2.39 -14.45
CA LEU A 65 2.25 -2.73 -13.25
C LEU A 65 3.10 -1.55 -12.79
N ILE A 66 3.26 -1.41 -11.47
CA ILE A 66 4.20 -0.45 -10.88
C ILE A 66 5.20 -1.15 -9.96
N ILE A 67 6.48 -0.77 -10.11
CA ILE A 67 7.61 -1.36 -9.39
C ILE A 67 8.44 -0.25 -8.75
N GLY A 68 8.65 -0.33 -7.44
CA GLY A 68 9.48 0.62 -6.70
C GLY A 68 10.95 0.21 -6.61
N ALA A 69 11.85 1.20 -6.70
CA ALA A 69 13.30 1.10 -6.55
C ALA A 69 13.81 2.28 -5.67
N PRO A 70 13.57 2.24 -4.35
CA PRO A 70 13.76 3.40 -3.46
C PRO A 70 15.20 3.89 -3.34
N PHE A 71 16.19 3.09 -3.77
CA PHE A 71 17.61 3.45 -3.65
C PHE A 71 18.25 3.72 -5.02
N ALA A 72 17.44 3.97 -6.05
CA ALA A 72 17.95 4.37 -7.35
C ALA A 72 18.55 5.80 -7.29
N ASP A 73 19.69 5.99 -7.95
CA ASP A 73 20.47 7.23 -7.87
C ASP A 73 20.27 8.20 -9.06
N SER A 74 19.17 8.07 -9.81
CA SER A 74 18.94 8.83 -11.06
C SER A 74 19.12 10.34 -10.91
N ASN A 75 18.72 10.91 -9.76
CA ASN A 75 18.84 12.34 -9.45
C ASN A 75 19.67 12.60 -8.17
N GLY A 76 20.59 11.68 -7.84
CA GLY A 76 21.47 11.72 -6.67
C GLY A 76 21.20 10.60 -5.68
N ASP A 77 22.10 10.45 -4.70
CA ASP A 77 22.14 9.32 -3.75
C ASP A 77 20.77 9.04 -3.13
N ASP A 78 20.24 7.83 -3.32
CA ASP A 78 18.94 7.34 -2.87
C ASP A 78 17.77 8.27 -3.21
N SER A 79 17.81 8.95 -4.36
CA SER A 79 16.67 9.73 -4.84
C SER A 79 15.43 8.86 -5.05
N GLY A 80 15.63 7.60 -5.42
CA GLY A 80 14.61 6.61 -5.67
C GLY A 80 13.99 6.72 -7.06
N ALA A 81 13.33 5.64 -7.49
CA ALA A 81 12.58 5.57 -8.72
C ALA A 81 11.37 4.65 -8.59
N ALA A 82 10.39 4.84 -9.47
CA ALA A 82 9.35 3.86 -9.76
C ALA A 82 9.29 3.62 -11.27
N TYR A 83 8.96 2.39 -11.66
CA TYR A 83 8.82 1.98 -13.04
C TYR A 83 7.38 1.56 -13.28
N LEU A 84 6.69 2.29 -14.14
CA LEU A 84 5.38 1.88 -14.63
C LEU A 84 5.58 1.08 -15.91
N ILE A 85 5.09 -0.16 -15.93
CA ILE A 85 5.22 -1.09 -17.07
C ILE A 85 3.82 -1.39 -17.58
N PHE A 86 3.58 -1.11 -18.86
CA PHE A 86 2.28 -1.32 -19.46
C PHE A 86 1.93 -2.80 -19.63
N GLY A 87 0.70 -3.15 -19.27
CA GLY A 87 0.08 -4.43 -19.48
C GLY A 87 -0.04 -4.75 -20.97
N ARG A 88 0.06 -6.04 -21.30
CA ARG A 88 -0.05 -6.53 -22.69
C ARG A 88 -0.67 -7.91 -22.72
N ARG A 89 -1.35 -8.23 -23.83
CA ARG A 89 -1.88 -9.59 -24.06
C ARG A 89 -0.80 -10.61 -24.42
N ASP A 90 0.37 -10.14 -24.88
CA ASP A 90 1.45 -10.99 -25.36
C ASP A 90 2.81 -10.39 -25.00
N PHE A 91 3.57 -11.12 -24.17
CA PHE A 91 4.93 -10.78 -23.76
C PHE A 91 5.99 -11.68 -24.43
N SER A 92 5.65 -12.54 -25.41
CA SER A 92 6.58 -13.47 -26.05
C SER A 92 7.80 -12.82 -26.72
N SER A 93 7.69 -11.56 -27.12
CA SER A 93 8.83 -10.78 -27.63
C SER A 93 9.61 -10.03 -26.55
N LEU A 94 9.12 -10.03 -25.30
CA LEU A 94 9.66 -9.31 -24.16
C LEU A 94 9.77 -10.22 -22.90
N PRO A 95 10.49 -11.35 -22.97
CA PRO A 95 10.67 -12.24 -21.81
C PRO A 95 11.42 -11.58 -20.65
N THR A 96 12.18 -10.52 -20.95
CA THR A 96 12.93 -9.72 -19.98
C THR A 96 12.76 -8.24 -20.29
N ILE A 97 12.40 -7.45 -19.28
CA ILE A 97 12.28 -6.00 -19.34
C ILE A 97 13.44 -5.37 -18.56
N ASN A 98 14.04 -4.34 -19.17
CA ASN A 98 15.01 -3.48 -18.51
C ASN A 98 14.31 -2.16 -18.10
N PRO A 99 14.12 -1.90 -16.79
CA PRO A 99 13.39 -0.73 -16.31
C PRO A 99 14.12 0.58 -16.62
N SER A 100 15.43 0.58 -16.89
CA SER A 100 16.16 1.77 -17.36
C SER A 100 15.88 2.17 -18.81
N SER A 101 15.14 1.37 -19.57
CA SER A 101 14.80 1.67 -20.97
C SER A 101 13.47 1.02 -21.37
N LEU A 102 12.36 1.65 -20.95
CA LEU A 102 11.02 1.13 -21.20
C LEU A 102 10.49 1.43 -22.61
N GLY A 103 10.80 2.60 -23.19
CA GLY A 103 10.30 2.99 -24.51
C GLY A 103 8.77 2.98 -24.54
N ASP A 104 8.17 2.25 -25.48
CA ASP A 104 6.71 2.12 -25.58
C ASP A 104 6.10 1.14 -24.56
N ASN A 105 6.91 0.53 -23.69
CA ASN A 105 6.46 -0.43 -22.68
C ASN A 105 6.11 0.21 -21.33
N GLY A 106 6.17 1.54 -21.21
CA GLY A 106 5.92 2.23 -19.95
C GLY A 106 6.81 3.46 -19.79
N PHE A 107 6.91 3.98 -18.56
CA PHE A 107 7.74 5.14 -18.25
C PHE A 107 8.36 5.04 -16.86
N ILE A 108 9.43 5.80 -16.66
CA ILE A 108 10.16 5.89 -15.39
C ILE A 108 9.70 7.15 -14.66
N ILE A 109 9.47 7.04 -13.36
CA ILE A 109 9.27 8.16 -12.44
C ILE A 109 10.51 8.24 -11.54
N ASN A 110 11.32 9.30 -11.66
CA ASN A 110 12.50 9.49 -10.81
C ASN A 110 12.20 10.43 -9.65
N GLY A 111 12.75 10.11 -8.47
CA GLY A 111 12.70 11.01 -7.32
C GLY A 111 13.39 12.34 -7.61
N LEU A 112 12.98 13.40 -6.92
CA LEU A 112 13.38 14.76 -7.27
C LEU A 112 14.72 15.16 -6.67
N ASN A 113 15.00 14.71 -5.45
CA ASN A 113 16.17 15.10 -4.67
C ASN A 113 16.89 13.86 -4.12
N PRO A 114 18.19 13.98 -3.81
CA PRO A 114 18.89 12.95 -3.04
C PRO A 114 18.14 12.63 -1.75
N GLN A 115 18.08 11.34 -1.40
CA GLN A 115 17.47 10.80 -0.17
C GLN A 115 15.93 10.91 -0.10
N ASP A 116 15.25 11.28 -1.19
CA ASP A 116 13.79 11.26 -1.27
C ASP A 116 13.24 9.82 -1.12
N GLN A 117 13.98 8.81 -1.60
CA GLN A 117 13.58 7.39 -1.57
C GLN A 117 12.22 7.11 -2.26
N LEU A 118 11.93 7.80 -3.36
CA LEU A 118 10.75 7.56 -4.17
C LEU A 118 10.64 6.07 -4.56
N GLY A 119 9.45 5.48 -4.42
CA GLY A 119 9.22 4.07 -4.74
C GLY A 119 9.40 3.15 -3.53
N TYR A 120 9.49 3.71 -2.32
CA TYR A 120 9.50 2.92 -1.07
C TYR A 120 8.20 2.09 -0.90
N ARG A 121 7.07 2.67 -1.31
CA ARG A 121 5.79 2.00 -1.53
C ARG A 121 5.20 2.48 -2.84
N VAL A 122 4.51 1.58 -3.53
CA VAL A 122 3.76 1.84 -4.75
C VAL A 122 2.43 1.09 -4.67
N SER A 123 1.37 1.67 -5.22
CA SER A 123 0.06 1.03 -5.32
C SER A 123 -0.76 1.67 -6.44
N SER A 124 -1.75 0.95 -6.97
CA SER A 124 -2.86 1.60 -7.68
C SER A 124 -3.62 2.49 -6.70
N ALA A 125 -4.18 3.57 -7.21
CA ALA A 125 -5.09 4.43 -6.51
C ALA A 125 -6.55 4.23 -6.95
N GLY A 126 -6.82 3.35 -7.92
CA GLY A 126 -8.10 3.35 -8.63
C GLY A 126 -8.30 4.64 -9.41
N ASP A 127 -9.55 5.02 -9.69
CA ASP A 127 -9.86 6.24 -10.45
C ASP A 127 -10.21 7.38 -9.47
N LEU A 128 -9.20 8.13 -9.02
CA LEU A 128 -9.34 9.19 -7.99
C LEU A 128 -10.01 10.44 -8.52
N ASN A 129 -9.93 10.68 -9.83
CA ASN A 129 -10.45 11.89 -10.47
C ASN A 129 -11.75 11.62 -11.28
N GLN A 130 -12.18 10.37 -11.32
CA GLN A 130 -13.31 9.84 -12.07
C GLN A 130 -13.28 10.13 -13.57
N ASP A 131 -12.10 10.04 -14.19
CA ASP A 131 -11.91 10.23 -15.63
C ASP A 131 -11.94 8.92 -16.44
N GLY A 132 -12.02 7.77 -15.76
CA GLY A 132 -12.12 6.44 -16.34
C GLY A 132 -10.78 5.74 -16.59
N PHE A 133 -9.66 6.34 -16.16
CA PHE A 133 -8.35 5.69 -16.13
C PHE A 133 -7.96 5.40 -14.69
N ASP A 134 -7.29 4.28 -14.45
CA ASP A 134 -6.73 4.03 -13.11
C ASP A 134 -5.52 4.93 -12.85
N ASP A 135 -5.36 5.35 -11.61
CA ASP A 135 -4.29 6.23 -11.14
C ASP A 135 -3.28 5.45 -10.29
N VAL A 136 -2.11 6.05 -10.02
CA VAL A 136 -1.08 5.44 -9.17
C VAL A 136 -0.61 6.36 -8.06
N ILE A 137 -0.24 5.75 -6.94
CA ILE A 137 0.37 6.39 -5.78
C ILE A 137 1.76 5.86 -5.52
N ILE A 138 2.69 6.78 -5.27
CA ILE A 138 4.12 6.48 -5.06
C ILE A 138 4.61 7.23 -3.83
N ALA A 139 5.06 6.49 -2.81
CA ALA A 139 5.60 7.08 -1.60
C ALA A 139 7.10 7.37 -1.72
N ALA A 140 7.49 8.49 -1.12
CA ALA A 140 8.86 8.93 -0.90
C ALA A 140 9.02 9.34 0.59
N PRO A 141 8.88 8.39 1.55
CA PRO A 141 9.21 8.66 2.93
C PRO A 141 10.73 8.74 3.05
N PRO A 142 11.31 9.90 3.39
CA PRO A 142 12.75 10.08 3.37
C PRO A 142 13.39 9.19 4.42
N ASN A 143 14.45 8.49 4.01
CA ASN A 143 15.52 7.98 4.85
C ASN A 143 15.15 7.25 6.16
N ALA A 144 14.32 6.22 6.10
CA ALA A 144 13.97 5.38 7.26
C ALA A 144 15.15 4.64 7.94
N TYR A 145 16.39 4.75 7.42
CA TYR A 145 17.53 3.93 7.84
C TYR A 145 18.85 4.66 8.13
N VAL A 146 18.96 5.99 7.97
CA VAL A 146 20.20 6.71 8.29
C VAL A 146 20.00 7.66 9.48
N TYR A 147 20.86 7.50 10.49
CA TYR A 147 20.99 8.41 11.63
C TYR A 147 22.39 9.05 11.62
N PRO A 148 22.53 10.37 11.87
CA PRO A 148 21.46 11.33 12.13
C PRO A 148 20.71 11.73 10.84
N PRO A 149 19.43 12.12 10.97
CA PRO A 149 18.63 12.60 9.84
C PRO A 149 19.32 13.73 9.10
N VAL A 150 19.28 13.68 7.76
CA VAL A 150 19.80 14.76 6.89
C VAL A 150 18.95 16.02 7.10
N THR A 151 19.55 17.19 7.19
CA THR A 151 18.80 18.45 7.40
C THR A 151 17.81 18.72 6.26
N GLY A 152 16.51 18.80 6.55
CA GLY A 152 15.43 19.02 5.57
C GLY A 152 14.05 18.69 6.17
N ASP A 153 12.97 19.07 5.49
CA ASP A 153 11.60 18.73 5.90
C ASP A 153 11.32 17.25 5.62
N GLN A 154 11.58 16.38 6.61
CA GLN A 154 11.45 14.93 6.50
C GLN A 154 10.03 14.41 6.76
N ALA A 155 9.02 15.19 6.40
CA ALA A 155 7.64 14.82 6.66
C ALA A 155 7.15 13.63 5.82
N GLY A 156 7.86 13.28 4.75
CA GLY A 156 7.41 12.32 3.76
C GLY A 156 6.52 12.96 2.71
N LYS A 157 6.54 12.38 1.51
CA LYS A 157 5.69 12.77 0.40
C LYS A 157 5.06 11.54 -0.24
N VAL A 158 3.86 11.73 -0.76
CA VAL A 158 3.21 10.78 -1.67
C VAL A 158 2.87 11.52 -2.95
N TYR A 159 3.22 10.94 -4.08
CA TYR A 159 2.87 11.47 -5.40
C TYR A 159 1.71 10.66 -5.96
N VAL A 160 0.68 11.36 -6.41
CA VAL A 160 -0.42 10.81 -7.19
C VAL A 160 -0.17 11.17 -8.64
N ILE A 161 -0.22 10.21 -9.54
CA ILE A 161 -0.15 10.42 -10.99
C ILE A 161 -1.45 9.92 -11.59
N PHE A 162 -2.14 10.79 -12.30
CA PHE A 162 -3.40 10.41 -12.94
C PHE A 162 -3.17 9.66 -14.24
N GLY A 163 -3.98 8.63 -14.46
CA GLY A 163 -4.06 7.92 -15.71
C GLY A 163 -4.49 8.81 -16.86
N SER A 164 -4.14 8.40 -18.08
CA SER A 164 -4.44 9.20 -19.26
C SER A 164 -4.29 8.42 -20.56
N GLU A 165 -5.16 8.71 -21.52
CA GLU A 165 -4.98 8.32 -22.92
C GLU A 165 -3.63 8.81 -23.51
N LYS A 166 -3.01 9.84 -22.92
CA LYS A 166 -1.67 10.30 -23.32
C LYS A 166 -0.58 9.25 -23.07
N PHE A 167 -0.81 8.32 -22.15
CA PHE A 167 0.09 7.21 -21.86
C PHE A 167 -0.13 6.02 -22.80
N ASN A 168 -1.21 6.02 -23.60
CA ASN A 168 -1.48 4.92 -24.52
C ASN A 168 -0.46 4.92 -25.67
N PRO A 169 0.32 3.84 -25.89
CA PRO A 169 1.28 3.77 -27.00
C PRO A 169 0.64 3.88 -28.40
N SER A 170 -0.67 3.68 -28.52
CA SER A 170 -1.42 3.89 -29.77
C SER A 170 -1.74 5.37 -30.04
N ASN A 171 -1.55 6.25 -29.05
CA ASN A 171 -1.76 7.68 -29.21
C ASN A 171 -0.67 8.28 -30.11
N PRO A 172 -1.02 9.04 -31.17
CA PRO A 172 -0.02 9.64 -32.06
C PRO A 172 0.89 10.68 -31.37
N ASN A 173 0.51 11.14 -30.17
CA ASN A 173 1.30 12.05 -29.34
C ASN A 173 1.88 11.36 -28.09
N PHE A 174 1.91 10.03 -28.05
CA PHE A 174 2.54 9.30 -26.95
C PHE A 174 4.01 9.72 -26.80
N ASP A 175 4.39 10.07 -25.57
CA ASP A 175 5.74 10.48 -25.21
C ASP A 175 6.44 9.35 -24.46
N THR A 176 7.55 8.87 -25.01
CA THR A 176 8.39 7.83 -24.40
C THR A 176 9.32 8.38 -23.32
N SER A 177 9.25 9.69 -23.03
CA SER A 177 10.05 10.31 -21.99
C SER A 177 9.61 9.88 -20.58
N ASN A 178 10.50 10.06 -19.61
CA ASN A 178 10.20 9.80 -18.21
C ASN A 178 9.14 10.80 -17.70
N PHE A 179 8.26 10.35 -16.80
CA PHE A 179 7.30 11.26 -16.18
C PHE A 179 8.03 12.22 -15.24
N ASP A 180 7.88 13.53 -15.47
CA ASP A 180 8.49 14.58 -14.64
C ASP A 180 7.57 14.96 -13.48
N LEU A 181 7.96 14.63 -12.25
CA LEU A 181 7.19 14.99 -11.04
C LEU A 181 7.07 16.50 -10.83
N ASN A 182 7.93 17.34 -11.42
CA ASN A 182 7.76 18.80 -11.37
C ASN A 182 6.63 19.30 -12.28
N SER A 183 6.12 18.45 -13.16
CA SER A 183 5.01 18.78 -14.06
C SER A 183 3.63 18.62 -13.42
N LEU A 184 3.55 18.11 -12.19
CA LEU A 184 2.29 17.91 -11.47
C LEU A 184 1.55 19.25 -11.29
N ASP A 185 0.33 19.34 -11.80
CA ASP A 185 -0.46 20.58 -11.85
C ASP A 185 -1.88 20.46 -11.26
N GLY A 186 -2.25 19.27 -10.80
CA GLY A 186 -3.60 18.96 -10.32
C GLY A 186 -4.55 18.36 -11.38
N ASN A 187 -4.19 18.42 -12.66
CA ASN A 187 -4.91 17.75 -13.76
C ASN A 187 -4.20 16.48 -14.25
N ASN A 188 -2.91 16.33 -13.98
CA ASN A 188 -2.12 15.13 -14.29
C ASN A 188 -1.64 14.40 -13.02
N GLY A 189 -2.22 14.76 -11.87
CA GLY A 189 -1.81 14.31 -10.56
C GLY A 189 -1.37 15.46 -9.66
N PHE A 190 -0.94 15.12 -8.44
CA PHE A 190 -0.56 16.08 -7.41
C PHE A 190 0.37 15.44 -6.37
N VAL A 191 1.02 16.28 -5.55
CA VAL A 191 1.83 15.83 -4.42
C VAL A 191 1.11 16.05 -3.09
N ILE A 192 1.11 15.03 -2.24
CA ILE A 192 0.64 15.06 -0.86
C ILE A 192 1.85 15.19 0.05
N ASN A 193 1.85 16.22 0.90
CA ASN A 193 2.96 16.55 1.77
C ASN A 193 2.59 16.26 3.23
N GLY A 194 3.48 15.58 3.94
CA GLY A 194 3.39 15.43 5.38
C GLY A 194 3.42 16.78 6.10
N SER A 195 3.02 16.77 7.37
CA SER A 195 2.83 17.99 8.17
C SER A 195 4.07 18.46 8.93
N ARG A 196 4.96 17.54 9.33
CA ARG A 196 6.08 17.83 10.21
C ARG A 196 7.26 16.91 9.93
N ALA A 197 8.47 17.42 10.13
CA ALA A 197 9.68 16.61 10.00
C ALA A 197 9.61 15.37 10.91
N ASP A 198 10.13 14.25 10.40
CA ASP A 198 10.17 12.95 11.07
C ASP A 198 8.81 12.24 11.23
N ASP A 199 7.77 12.66 10.51
CA ASP A 199 6.47 11.97 10.50
C ASP A 199 6.46 10.72 9.58
N TYR A 200 7.28 10.72 8.52
CA TYR A 200 7.43 9.66 7.50
C TYR A 200 6.10 9.29 6.80
N LEU A 201 5.37 10.28 6.29
CA LEU A 201 4.20 10.06 5.46
C LEU A 201 4.53 9.13 4.27
N GLY A 202 3.72 8.09 4.10
CA GLY A 202 3.85 7.12 3.01
C GLY A 202 4.55 5.81 3.38
N VAL A 203 4.85 5.58 4.66
CA VAL A 203 5.31 4.25 5.14
C VAL A 203 4.20 3.21 4.98
N GLY A 204 2.98 3.55 5.42
CA GLY A 204 1.75 2.88 5.02
C GLY A 204 1.18 3.58 3.78
N LEU A 205 0.82 2.83 2.75
CA LEU A 205 0.24 3.38 1.53
C LEU A 205 -0.64 2.32 0.85
N ASN A 206 -1.89 2.64 0.57
CA ASN A 206 -2.80 1.79 -0.22
C ASN A 206 -3.98 2.61 -0.79
N ARG A 207 -4.73 2.02 -1.73
CA ARG A 207 -6.09 2.45 -2.07
C ARG A 207 -6.99 2.25 -0.84
N GLY A 208 -7.83 3.24 -0.55
CA GLY A 208 -8.84 3.20 0.51
C GLY A 208 -10.15 2.56 0.05
N GLY A 209 -10.41 2.52 -1.26
CA GLY A 209 -11.73 2.24 -1.83
C GLY A 209 -12.64 3.47 -1.72
N ASP A 210 -13.92 3.34 -2.04
CA ASP A 210 -14.91 4.42 -1.86
C ASP A 210 -15.35 4.47 -0.39
N PHE A 211 -14.59 5.17 0.45
CA PHE A 211 -14.80 5.23 1.90
C PHE A 211 -15.87 6.25 2.28
N ASN A 212 -16.07 7.28 1.44
CA ASN A 212 -17.08 8.31 1.65
C ASN A 212 -18.41 8.03 0.91
N GLY A 213 -18.52 6.93 0.16
CA GLY A 213 -19.73 6.48 -0.53
C GLY A 213 -20.16 7.38 -1.70
N ASP A 214 -19.23 8.09 -2.35
CA ASP A 214 -19.51 8.98 -3.48
C ASP A 214 -19.28 8.33 -4.86
N GLY A 215 -18.78 7.10 -4.87
CA GLY A 215 -18.49 6.30 -6.06
C GLY A 215 -17.15 6.65 -6.72
N ILE A 216 -16.25 7.33 -6.00
CA ILE A 216 -14.88 7.64 -6.41
C ILE A 216 -13.94 6.94 -5.43
N ASP A 217 -12.79 6.48 -5.93
CA ASP A 217 -11.79 5.88 -5.05
C ASP A 217 -11.15 6.90 -4.14
N ASP A 218 -10.87 6.48 -2.90
CA ASP A 218 -10.13 7.25 -1.90
C ASP A 218 -8.76 6.63 -1.64
N LEU A 219 -7.89 7.38 -0.96
CA LEU A 219 -6.56 6.92 -0.54
C LEU A 219 -6.48 6.74 0.96
N ILE A 220 -5.65 5.79 1.40
CA ILE A 220 -5.20 5.70 2.79
C ILE A 220 -3.68 5.73 2.89
N ILE A 221 -3.17 6.64 3.74
CA ILE A 221 -1.74 6.90 3.88
C ILE A 221 -1.38 6.95 5.35
N GLY A 222 -0.31 6.23 5.71
CA GLY A 222 0.19 6.14 7.08
C GLY A 222 1.47 6.95 7.31
N SER A 223 1.60 7.43 8.54
CA SER A 223 2.71 8.23 9.04
C SER A 223 3.06 7.77 10.47
N PRO A 224 3.60 6.55 10.62
CA PRO A 224 3.71 5.85 11.91
C PRO A 224 4.63 6.51 12.93
N PHE A 225 5.50 7.43 12.50
CA PHE A 225 6.44 8.11 13.38
C PHE A 225 5.99 9.52 13.76
N HIS A 226 4.78 9.94 13.36
CA HIS A 226 4.22 11.22 13.78
C HIS A 226 4.06 11.29 15.31
N ASP A 227 4.43 12.42 15.91
CA ASP A 227 4.40 12.65 17.36
C ASP A 227 3.19 13.53 17.79
N PHE A 228 1.97 13.24 17.33
CA PHE A 228 0.81 14.12 17.59
C PHE A 228 0.36 14.01 19.05
N ASN A 229 0.18 12.76 19.50
CA ASN A 229 -0.28 12.40 20.84
C ASN A 229 0.84 11.86 21.74
N GLY A 230 2.10 12.13 21.39
CA GLY A 230 3.28 11.58 22.09
C GLY A 230 4.23 10.86 21.14
N PHE A 231 5.36 10.40 21.67
CA PHE A 231 6.43 9.77 20.88
C PHE A 231 5.89 8.61 20.04
N ARG A 232 6.06 8.68 18.72
CA ARG A 232 5.62 7.69 17.73
C ARG A 232 4.18 7.26 17.92
N SER A 233 3.30 8.23 18.18
CA SER A 233 1.88 7.95 18.25
C SER A 233 1.33 7.47 16.91
N GLY A 234 1.90 8.00 15.83
CA GLY A 234 1.50 7.68 14.48
C GLY A 234 0.17 8.32 14.10
N GLN A 235 -0.01 8.52 12.80
CA GLN A 235 -1.26 8.97 12.19
C GLN A 235 -1.51 8.21 10.91
N ALA A 236 -2.78 8.09 10.55
CA ALA A 236 -3.20 7.73 9.20
C ALA A 236 -4.11 8.82 8.64
N TYR A 237 -4.15 8.93 7.32
CA TYR A 237 -4.92 9.93 6.59
C TYR A 237 -5.75 9.23 5.53
N VAL A 238 -7.03 9.59 5.46
CA VAL A 238 -7.88 9.24 4.32
C VAL A 238 -8.01 10.49 3.48
N ILE A 239 -7.75 10.39 2.18
CA ILE A 239 -7.87 11.51 1.24
C ILE A 239 -8.91 11.14 0.22
N PHE A 240 -9.94 11.97 0.09
CA PHE A 240 -11.07 11.63 -0.77
C PHE A 240 -10.78 11.92 -2.24
N GLY A 241 -11.21 11.00 -3.10
CA GLY A 241 -11.31 11.21 -4.54
C GLY A 241 -12.26 12.36 -4.88
N SER A 242 -12.14 12.90 -6.09
CA SER A 242 -12.99 14.02 -6.52
C SER A 242 -12.99 14.21 -8.02
N LYS A 243 -14.17 14.48 -8.58
CA LYS A 243 -14.34 15.00 -9.96
C LYS A 243 -13.82 16.42 -10.14
N GLU A 244 -13.75 17.17 -9.04
CA GLU A 244 -13.26 18.53 -9.08
C GLU A 244 -11.73 18.51 -9.19
N SER A 245 -11.17 19.49 -9.90
CA SER A 245 -9.71 19.55 -10.08
C SER A 245 -8.97 19.61 -8.74
N PHE A 246 -7.95 18.77 -8.59
CA PHE A 246 -7.05 18.82 -7.46
C PHE A 246 -6.13 20.04 -7.56
N SER A 247 -5.62 20.50 -6.42
CA SER A 247 -4.46 21.40 -6.43
C SER A 247 -3.20 20.57 -6.67
N SER A 248 -2.20 21.14 -7.34
CA SER A 248 -0.91 20.45 -7.57
C SER A 248 -0.19 20.00 -6.29
N SER A 249 -0.55 20.59 -5.14
CA SER A 249 -0.01 20.27 -3.83
C SER A 249 -1.11 20.28 -2.78
N LEU A 250 -1.23 19.17 -2.05
CA LEU A 250 -2.04 19.00 -0.86
C LEU A 250 -1.12 18.86 0.36
N LYS A 251 -1.49 19.47 1.49
CA LYS A 251 -0.88 19.18 2.80
C LYS A 251 -1.89 18.44 3.65
N VAL A 252 -1.46 17.39 4.33
CA VAL A 252 -2.35 16.59 5.20
C VAL A 252 -2.97 17.40 6.34
N SER A 253 -2.35 18.53 6.74
CA SER A 253 -2.91 19.47 7.72
C SER A 253 -4.07 20.33 7.18
N GLN A 254 -4.43 20.20 5.90
CA GLN A 254 -5.55 20.88 5.25
C GLN A 254 -6.78 19.98 5.11
N LEU A 255 -6.74 18.76 5.65
CA LEU A 255 -7.88 17.87 5.67
C LEU A 255 -8.97 18.42 6.60
N ASP A 256 -10.20 18.50 6.09
CA ASP A 256 -11.30 19.22 6.76
C ASP A 256 -12.59 18.41 6.91
N GLY A 257 -12.56 17.12 6.58
CA GLY A 257 -13.72 16.22 6.56
C GLY A 257 -14.51 16.26 5.25
N VAL A 258 -14.21 17.20 4.34
CA VAL A 258 -14.78 17.27 2.98
C VAL A 258 -13.81 16.71 1.95
N ASN A 259 -12.51 16.95 2.11
CA ASN A 259 -11.44 16.43 1.22
C ASN A 259 -10.67 15.23 1.83
N GLY A 260 -11.11 14.76 2.99
CA GLY A 260 -10.47 13.68 3.74
C GLY A 260 -10.44 13.95 5.24
N LEU A 261 -9.80 13.05 5.99
CA LEU A 261 -9.71 13.10 7.44
C LEU A 261 -8.38 12.52 7.95
N VAL A 262 -8.05 12.85 9.21
CA VAL A 262 -6.94 12.24 9.94
C VAL A 262 -7.44 11.29 11.03
N ILE A 263 -6.72 10.19 11.21
CA ILE A 263 -6.89 9.19 12.26
C ILE A 263 -5.67 9.27 13.17
N ASN A 264 -5.91 9.54 14.46
CA ASN A 264 -4.85 9.80 15.44
C ASN A 264 -4.56 8.57 16.29
N GLY A 265 -3.30 8.13 16.33
CA GLY A 265 -2.85 7.05 17.23
C GLY A 265 -2.59 7.55 18.65
N GLN A 266 -2.29 6.62 19.56
CA GLN A 266 -1.86 6.92 20.93
C GLN A 266 -0.34 6.79 21.04
N GLU A 267 0.26 7.45 22.04
CA GLU A 267 1.71 7.41 22.28
C GLU A 267 2.27 5.97 22.25
N GLY A 268 3.29 5.75 21.41
CA GLY A 268 3.97 4.46 21.27
C GLY A 268 3.36 3.49 20.26
N ASP A 269 2.12 3.69 19.82
CA ASP A 269 1.37 2.70 19.02
C ASP A 269 1.87 2.50 17.58
N GLN A 270 2.55 3.51 17.02
CA GLN A 270 2.95 3.56 15.60
C GLN A 270 1.77 3.37 14.63
N LEU A 271 0.64 4.05 14.87
CA LEU A 271 -0.54 3.97 14.01
C LEU A 271 -0.19 4.33 12.55
N GLY A 272 -0.68 3.53 11.60
CA GLY A 272 -0.48 3.76 10.17
C GLY A 272 0.78 3.10 9.60
N PHE A 273 1.42 2.19 10.33
CA PHE A 273 2.56 1.43 9.80
C PHE A 273 2.22 0.59 8.55
N SER A 274 1.06 -0.06 8.58
CA SER A 274 0.41 -0.76 7.48
C SER A 274 -1.05 -0.31 7.42
N VAL A 275 -1.54 -0.09 6.20
CA VAL A 275 -2.90 0.36 5.90
C VAL A 275 -3.41 -0.34 4.65
N SER A 276 -4.73 -0.50 4.55
CA SER A 276 -5.39 -1.07 3.38
C SER A 276 -6.86 -0.68 3.36
N SER A 277 -7.49 -0.70 2.18
CA SER A 277 -8.94 -0.96 2.12
C SER A 277 -9.23 -2.31 2.79
N ALA A 278 -10.35 -2.37 3.51
CA ALA A 278 -10.90 -3.59 4.09
C ALA A 278 -12.04 -4.16 3.22
N GLY A 279 -12.35 -3.54 2.08
CA GLY A 279 -13.54 -3.86 1.29
C GLY A 279 -14.83 -3.46 2.03
N ASP A 280 -15.97 -3.96 1.60
CA ASP A 280 -17.26 -3.81 2.31
C ASP A 280 -17.40 -4.94 3.34
N ILE A 281 -16.65 -4.83 4.46
CA ILE A 281 -16.58 -5.90 5.47
C ILE A 281 -17.87 -5.99 6.30
N ASN A 282 -18.69 -4.94 6.29
CA ASN A 282 -19.95 -4.87 7.03
C ASN A 282 -21.20 -5.09 6.16
N HIS A 283 -21.04 -5.22 4.84
CA HIS A 283 -22.11 -5.37 3.83
C HIS A 283 -23.10 -4.19 3.84
N ASP A 284 -22.63 -2.95 3.94
CA ASP A 284 -23.45 -1.75 3.82
C ASP A 284 -23.39 -1.09 2.43
N GLY A 285 -22.51 -1.60 1.57
CA GLY A 285 -22.28 -1.14 0.20
C GLY A 285 -21.24 -0.02 0.08
N ILE A 286 -20.54 0.34 1.16
CA ILE A 286 -19.50 1.36 1.19
C ILE A 286 -18.17 0.69 1.58
N GLY A 287 -17.06 1.18 1.02
CA GLY A 287 -15.75 0.65 1.32
C GLY A 287 -15.31 1.00 2.75
N ASP A 288 -14.73 0.03 3.44
CA ASP A 288 -14.15 0.19 4.76
C ASP A 288 -12.61 0.22 4.69
N ILE A 289 -11.96 0.61 5.77
CA ILE A 289 -10.49 0.64 5.86
C ILE A 289 -9.98 -0.08 7.10
N ILE A 290 -8.72 -0.54 7.02
CA ILE A 290 -7.98 -1.09 8.16
C ILE A 290 -6.65 -0.34 8.35
N VAL A 291 -6.35 -0.02 9.61
CA VAL A 291 -5.13 0.71 10.02
C VAL A 291 -4.44 -0.04 11.16
N SER A 292 -3.15 -0.32 10.99
CA SER A 292 -2.34 -1.00 12.02
C SER A 292 -1.82 -0.05 13.09
N ALA A 293 -1.67 -0.55 14.31
CA ALA A 293 -0.92 0.00 15.43
C ALA A 293 -0.17 -1.15 16.10
N HIS A 294 0.87 -1.64 15.42
CA HIS A 294 1.54 -2.91 15.75
C HIS A 294 2.34 -2.88 17.06
N ASP A 295 2.62 -1.69 17.60
CA ASP A 295 3.31 -1.48 18.87
C ASP A 295 2.35 -1.21 20.04
N ALA A 296 1.04 -1.18 19.79
CA ALA A 296 0.05 -0.92 20.84
C ALA A 296 0.01 -2.03 21.91
N ASP A 297 -0.44 -1.63 23.11
CA ASP A 297 -0.50 -2.46 24.32
C ASP A 297 -1.94 -2.87 24.71
N PRO A 298 -2.68 -3.63 23.87
CA PRO A 298 -4.08 -3.94 24.15
C PRO A 298 -4.20 -4.71 25.46
N ASN A 299 -5.12 -4.27 26.32
CA ASN A 299 -5.36 -4.86 27.65
C ASN A 299 -4.10 -4.88 28.55
N GLY A 300 -3.13 -4.01 28.30
CA GLY A 300 -1.87 -3.93 29.04
C GLY A 300 -0.86 -5.02 28.70
N VAL A 301 -1.02 -5.69 27.56
CA VAL A 301 -0.05 -6.66 27.04
C VAL A 301 0.93 -5.93 26.13
N ASP A 302 2.19 -5.80 26.58
CA ASP A 302 3.24 -5.04 25.91
C ASP A 302 3.39 -5.48 24.45
N ALA A 303 3.23 -4.52 23.52
CA ALA A 303 3.42 -4.69 22.10
C ALA A 303 2.72 -5.92 21.48
N ALA A 304 1.55 -6.28 22.02
CA ALA A 304 0.72 -7.31 21.40
C ALA A 304 0.14 -6.87 20.06
N GLY A 305 -0.01 -5.55 19.86
CA GLY A 305 -0.43 -4.92 18.62
C GLY A 305 -1.94 -4.86 18.44
N VAL A 306 -2.41 -3.84 17.73
CA VAL A 306 -3.84 -3.57 17.48
C VAL A 306 -4.06 -3.22 16.01
N ALA A 307 -5.11 -3.75 15.40
CA ALA A 307 -5.66 -3.18 14.17
C ALA A 307 -6.98 -2.48 14.43
N TYR A 308 -7.23 -1.38 13.73
CA TYR A 308 -8.49 -0.65 13.76
C TYR A 308 -9.16 -0.79 12.39
N VAL A 309 -10.38 -1.33 12.38
CA VAL A 309 -11.25 -1.29 11.21
C VAL A 309 -12.20 -0.13 11.39
N VAL A 310 -12.27 0.74 10.40
CA VAL A 310 -13.15 1.91 10.39
C VAL A 310 -14.12 1.75 9.24
N PHE A 311 -15.42 1.89 9.53
CA PHE A 311 -16.42 1.78 8.48
C PHE A 311 -16.56 3.06 7.67
N GLY A 312 -16.68 2.90 6.36
CA GLY A 312 -17.05 3.96 5.45
C GLY A 312 -18.47 4.46 5.72
N ALA A 313 -18.78 5.64 5.20
CA ALA A 313 -20.11 6.21 5.34
C ALA A 313 -20.37 7.30 4.31
N SER A 314 -21.61 7.35 3.80
CA SER A 314 -22.08 8.44 2.93
C SER A 314 -22.41 9.73 3.69
N THR A 315 -22.24 9.74 5.01
CA THR A 315 -22.45 10.93 5.84
C THR A 315 -21.14 11.70 5.98
N GLN A 316 -21.23 13.03 6.03
CA GLN A 316 -20.05 13.87 6.18
C GLN A 316 -19.21 13.48 7.41
N PHE A 317 -17.92 13.28 7.19
CA PHE A 317 -16.94 13.02 8.24
C PHE A 317 -16.48 14.32 8.91
N ASN A 318 -16.02 14.21 10.15
CA ASN A 318 -15.21 15.26 10.76
C ASN A 318 -13.79 15.18 10.18
N SER A 319 -13.03 16.27 10.28
CA SER A 319 -11.62 16.31 9.90
C SER A 319 -10.75 15.35 10.71
N GLU A 320 -11.20 14.97 11.91
CA GLU A 320 -10.48 14.07 12.82
C GLU A 320 -11.37 12.90 13.26
N LEU A 321 -10.82 11.69 13.21
CA LEU A 321 -11.44 10.48 13.73
C LEU A 321 -10.78 10.05 15.03
N ASP A 322 -11.59 9.88 16.07
CA ASP A 322 -11.18 9.37 17.38
C ASP A 322 -11.49 7.88 17.49
N LEU A 323 -10.43 7.07 17.47
CA LEU A 323 -10.48 5.61 17.52
C LEU A 323 -11.13 5.06 18.81
N SER A 324 -11.19 5.83 19.88
CA SER A 324 -11.86 5.40 21.12
C SER A 324 -13.38 5.34 20.99
N ASN A 325 -13.95 5.93 19.93
CA ASN A 325 -15.39 5.93 19.66
C ASN A 325 -15.87 4.77 18.79
N LEU A 326 -14.98 3.87 18.36
CA LEU A 326 -15.35 2.66 17.62
C LEU A 326 -16.24 1.76 18.48
N ASN A 327 -17.42 1.42 17.97
CA ASN A 327 -18.47 0.77 18.77
C ASN A 327 -19.16 -0.42 18.09
N GLY A 328 -18.66 -0.86 16.94
CA GLY A 328 -19.21 -1.94 16.13
C GLY A 328 -20.24 -1.48 15.09
N ASN A 329 -20.70 -0.22 15.12
CA ASN A 329 -21.53 0.38 14.06
C ASN A 329 -20.76 1.37 13.17
N ASN A 330 -19.56 1.77 13.57
CA ASN A 330 -18.69 2.71 12.84
C ASN A 330 -17.26 2.17 12.70
N GLY A 331 -17.10 0.86 12.87
CA GLY A 331 -15.83 0.16 12.97
C GLY A 331 -15.63 -0.52 14.32
N PHE A 332 -14.50 -1.21 14.44
CA PHE A 332 -14.14 -2.03 15.60
C PHE A 332 -12.62 -2.17 15.76
N VAL A 333 -12.21 -2.63 16.93
CA VAL A 333 -10.81 -2.86 17.29
C VAL A 333 -10.49 -4.36 17.24
N ILE A 334 -9.36 -4.75 16.65
CA ILE A 334 -8.83 -6.11 16.67
C ILE A 334 -7.61 -6.12 17.60
N ASN A 335 -7.72 -6.80 18.73
CA ASN A 335 -6.64 -6.90 19.72
C ASN A 335 -5.77 -8.13 19.48
N GLY A 336 -4.46 -7.90 19.41
CA GLY A 336 -3.43 -8.93 19.57
C GLY A 336 -3.47 -9.60 20.93
N ILE A 337 -2.81 -10.76 21.03
CA ILE A 337 -2.96 -11.67 22.19
C ILE A 337 -1.68 -11.98 22.95
N GLY A 338 -0.52 -12.02 22.29
CA GLY A 338 0.76 -12.32 22.92
C GLY A 338 1.65 -11.09 23.06
N GLU A 339 2.41 -11.06 24.15
CA GLU A 339 3.42 -10.02 24.40
C GLU A 339 4.46 -10.04 23.27
N LEU A 340 4.76 -8.86 22.71
CA LEU A 340 5.72 -8.67 21.61
C LEU A 340 5.40 -9.38 20.28
N ASP A 341 4.21 -9.96 20.13
CA ASP A 341 3.77 -10.63 18.90
C ASP A 341 3.68 -9.68 17.69
N LYS A 342 3.55 -8.36 17.96
CA LYS A 342 3.38 -7.30 16.95
C LYS A 342 2.23 -7.60 15.97
N THR A 343 1.05 -7.92 16.50
CA THR A 343 -0.17 -8.08 15.69
C THR A 343 -0.43 -6.83 14.86
N SER A 344 -1.00 -6.98 13.67
CA SER A 344 -1.21 -5.96 12.64
C SER A 344 0.06 -5.45 11.94
N TRP A 345 1.19 -6.19 12.00
CA TRP A 345 2.39 -5.80 11.25
C TRP A 345 2.13 -5.61 9.75
N ALA A 346 1.32 -6.50 9.17
CA ALA A 346 0.69 -6.35 7.87
C ALA A 346 -0.82 -6.54 8.01
N VAL A 347 -1.57 -5.65 7.35
CA VAL A 347 -3.04 -5.71 7.24
C VAL A 347 -3.45 -5.62 5.76
N THR A 348 -4.50 -6.32 5.38
CA THR A 348 -5.08 -6.25 4.03
C THR A 348 -6.54 -6.71 4.03
N GLY A 349 -7.38 -6.10 3.20
CA GLY A 349 -8.62 -6.75 2.74
C GLY A 349 -8.27 -7.97 1.87
N LEU A 350 -9.12 -8.99 1.84
CA LEU A 350 -8.93 -10.22 1.07
C LEU A 350 -10.05 -10.46 0.03
N GLY A 351 -11.08 -9.61 0.04
CA GLY A 351 -12.36 -9.92 -0.60
C GLY A 351 -13.07 -11.07 0.11
N ASP A 352 -14.16 -11.55 -0.49
CA ASP A 352 -14.93 -12.70 0.02
C ASP A 352 -14.18 -14.04 -0.18
N VAL A 353 -13.41 -14.47 0.83
CA VAL A 353 -12.65 -15.73 0.76
C VAL A 353 -13.47 -16.94 1.20
N ASN A 354 -14.61 -16.72 1.84
CA ASN A 354 -15.46 -17.78 2.39
C ASN A 354 -16.68 -18.10 1.48
N GLY A 355 -16.99 -17.23 0.51
CA GLY A 355 -18.07 -17.36 -0.46
C GLY A 355 -19.44 -16.88 0.03
N ASP A 356 -19.52 -16.01 1.04
CA ASP A 356 -20.77 -15.48 1.60
C ASP A 356 -21.22 -14.13 1.00
N GLY A 357 -20.39 -13.55 0.15
CA GLY A 357 -20.60 -12.28 -0.53
C GLY A 357 -20.26 -11.06 0.33
N ILE A 358 -19.49 -11.21 1.41
CA ILE A 358 -18.97 -10.13 2.26
C ILE A 358 -17.45 -10.17 2.21
N ASP A 359 -16.81 -9.00 2.16
CA ASP A 359 -15.36 -8.96 2.13
C ASP A 359 -14.75 -9.38 3.48
N ASP A 360 -13.65 -10.11 3.43
CA ASP A 360 -12.89 -10.58 4.58
C ASP A 360 -11.57 -9.80 4.71
N LEU A 361 -10.91 -9.91 5.87
CA LEU A 361 -9.62 -9.26 6.10
C LEU A 361 -8.56 -10.21 6.65
N LEU A 362 -7.30 -9.81 6.54
CA LEU A 362 -6.16 -10.47 7.16
C LEU A 362 -5.40 -9.49 8.06
N VAL A 363 -5.04 -9.96 9.26
CA VAL A 363 -4.07 -9.31 10.14
C VAL A 363 -2.95 -10.29 10.50
N SER A 364 -1.69 -9.86 10.44
CA SER A 364 -0.54 -10.70 10.82
C SER A 364 0.04 -10.37 12.19
N ALA A 365 0.62 -11.37 12.85
CA ALA A 365 1.40 -11.25 14.07
C ALA A 365 2.76 -11.92 13.84
N ILE A 366 3.76 -11.13 13.44
CA ILE A 366 4.99 -11.64 12.83
C ILE A 366 5.90 -12.40 13.80
N HIS A 367 5.78 -12.11 15.10
CA HIS A 367 6.60 -12.72 16.13
C HIS A 367 5.84 -13.74 16.96
N ALA A 368 4.62 -14.11 16.56
CA ALA A 368 3.85 -15.09 17.28
C ALA A 368 4.51 -16.48 17.28
N ASP A 369 4.46 -17.15 18.44
CA ASP A 369 5.26 -18.35 18.72
C ASP A 369 4.50 -19.69 18.56
N ALA A 370 3.47 -19.72 17.72
CA ALA A 370 2.58 -20.88 17.59
C ALA A 370 3.30 -22.20 17.28
N ASN A 371 4.39 -22.17 16.51
CA ASN A 371 5.22 -23.34 16.19
C ASN A 371 6.72 -23.11 16.44
N GLY A 372 7.04 -22.37 17.51
CA GLY A 372 8.40 -21.98 17.92
C GLY A 372 8.66 -20.48 17.75
N ASP A 373 9.74 -20.00 18.37
CA ASP A 373 10.11 -18.58 18.46
C ASP A 373 10.02 -17.88 17.10
N ASN A 374 9.27 -16.78 17.01
CA ASN A 374 9.04 -15.99 15.81
C ASN A 374 8.58 -16.83 14.60
N SER A 375 7.74 -17.85 14.82
CA SER A 375 7.13 -18.59 13.72
C SER A 375 6.21 -17.71 12.87
N GLY A 376 5.55 -16.75 13.52
CA GLY A 376 4.57 -15.85 12.95
C GLY A 376 3.19 -16.50 12.78
N GLN A 377 2.14 -15.68 12.82
CA GLN A 377 0.77 -16.07 12.54
C GLN A 377 0.09 -15.04 11.64
N ALA A 378 -0.92 -15.48 10.91
CA ALA A 378 -1.88 -14.59 10.24
C ALA A 378 -3.30 -15.04 10.57
N TYR A 379 -4.19 -14.08 10.77
CA TYR A 379 -5.58 -14.29 11.13
C TYR A 379 -6.41 -13.76 9.99
N VAL A 380 -7.16 -14.65 9.34
CA VAL A 380 -8.24 -14.25 8.44
C VAL A 380 -9.47 -14.04 9.31
N ILE A 381 -10.10 -12.88 9.19
CA ILE A 381 -11.31 -12.50 9.93
C ILE A 381 -12.41 -12.30 8.91
N PHE A 382 -13.52 -12.99 9.11
CA PHE A 382 -14.65 -12.94 8.20
C PHE A 382 -15.48 -11.67 8.37
N GLY A 383 -15.97 -11.16 7.25
CA GLY A 383 -16.94 -10.09 7.20
C GLY A 383 -18.30 -10.47 7.79
N GLY A 384 -19.13 -9.47 8.05
CA GLY A 384 -20.47 -9.73 8.56
C GLY A 384 -21.29 -8.48 8.82
N ASN A 385 -22.62 -8.65 8.82
CA ASN A 385 -23.58 -7.55 9.01
C ASN A 385 -23.51 -6.86 10.39
N LYS A 386 -22.78 -7.42 11.37
CA LYS A 386 -22.71 -6.91 12.75
C LYS A 386 -21.38 -7.27 13.40
N PHE A 387 -20.78 -6.27 14.02
CA PHE A 387 -19.57 -6.43 14.81
C PHE A 387 -19.76 -5.97 16.24
N SER A 388 -19.03 -6.60 17.17
CA SER A 388 -18.75 -6.00 18.47
C SER A 388 -17.77 -4.85 18.30
N SER A 389 -17.68 -3.94 19.28
CA SER A 389 -16.66 -2.88 19.30
C SER A 389 -15.23 -3.42 19.32
N THR A 390 -15.06 -4.69 19.71
CA THR A 390 -13.76 -5.33 19.84
C THR A 390 -13.85 -6.80 19.43
N ILE A 391 -12.87 -7.25 18.66
CA ILE A 391 -12.54 -8.64 18.38
C ILE A 391 -11.23 -8.94 19.09
N ASN A 392 -11.22 -9.99 19.91
CA ASN A 392 -9.99 -10.52 20.49
C ASN A 392 -9.55 -11.73 19.65
N LEU A 393 -8.30 -11.74 19.17
CA LEU A 393 -7.82 -12.83 18.31
C LEU A 393 -7.82 -14.21 19.00
N ALA A 394 -7.86 -14.25 20.34
CA ALA A 394 -8.00 -15.49 21.09
C ALA A 394 -9.40 -16.13 20.93
N GLU A 395 -10.37 -15.40 20.39
CA GLU A 395 -11.76 -15.81 20.22
C GLU A 395 -12.13 -16.06 18.75
N ILE A 396 -11.15 -16.14 17.85
CA ILE A 396 -11.38 -16.54 16.45
C ILE A 396 -11.73 -18.03 16.43
N ASP A 397 -12.89 -18.33 15.87
CA ASP A 397 -13.40 -19.67 15.61
C ASP A 397 -13.87 -19.79 14.16
N ASP A 398 -14.32 -20.97 13.76
CA ASP A 398 -14.74 -21.28 12.38
C ASP A 398 -15.91 -20.40 11.86
N THR A 399 -16.56 -19.61 12.72
CA THR A 399 -17.62 -18.67 12.32
C THR A 399 -17.11 -17.23 12.14
N LYS A 400 -15.94 -16.91 12.68
CA LYS A 400 -15.32 -15.58 12.62
C LYS A 400 -14.09 -15.53 11.73
N GLY A 401 -13.57 -16.67 11.30
CA GLY A 401 -12.37 -16.73 10.47
C GLY A 401 -11.54 -17.98 10.68
N PHE A 402 -10.23 -17.87 10.43
CA PHE A 402 -9.28 -18.95 10.67
C PHE A 402 -7.86 -18.41 10.83
N ILE A 403 -6.97 -19.27 11.34
CA ILE A 403 -5.58 -18.91 11.67
C ILE A 403 -4.62 -19.68 10.77
N ILE A 404 -3.66 -18.97 10.19
CA ILE A 404 -2.54 -19.50 9.42
C ILE A 404 -1.30 -19.42 10.31
N ASN A 405 -0.71 -20.57 10.65
CA ASN A 405 0.48 -20.62 11.49
C ASN A 405 1.74 -20.75 10.66
N GLY A 406 2.78 -20.02 11.03
CA GLY A 406 4.13 -20.25 10.54
C GLY A 406 4.60 -21.67 10.83
N LYS A 407 5.37 -22.25 9.92
CA LYS A 407 5.70 -23.68 9.96
C LYS A 407 6.77 -24.03 11.00
N SER A 408 7.65 -23.10 11.33
CA SER A 408 8.82 -23.34 12.19
C SER A 408 9.34 -22.06 12.82
N GLU A 409 10.24 -22.20 13.78
CA GLU A 409 11.03 -21.12 14.38
C GLU A 409 11.63 -20.18 13.30
N ASN A 410 11.61 -18.87 13.57
CA ASN A 410 12.13 -17.78 12.74
C ASN A 410 11.56 -17.76 11.31
N HIS A 411 10.42 -18.38 11.07
CA HIS A 411 9.75 -18.33 9.77
C HIS A 411 9.17 -16.94 9.49
N ASN A 412 8.84 -16.16 10.52
CA ASN A 412 8.29 -14.80 10.41
C ASN A 412 7.10 -14.72 9.43
N LEU A 413 6.20 -15.70 9.49
CA LEU A 413 5.00 -15.70 8.66
C LEU A 413 4.19 -14.43 8.92
N GLY A 414 3.78 -13.75 7.84
CA GLY A 414 2.98 -12.53 7.91
C GLY A 414 3.79 -11.23 7.88
N TYR A 415 5.10 -11.29 7.59
CA TYR A 415 5.92 -10.07 7.40
C TYR A 415 5.37 -9.12 6.33
N SER A 416 4.70 -9.67 5.33
CA SER A 416 3.93 -8.94 4.33
C SER A 416 2.72 -9.79 3.94
N ALA A 417 1.62 -9.13 3.63
CA ALA A 417 0.39 -9.72 3.12
C ALA A 417 -0.19 -8.80 2.05
N SER A 418 -0.89 -9.38 1.08
CA SER A 418 -1.63 -8.66 0.05
C SER A 418 -2.86 -9.50 -0.29
N GLY A 419 -4.02 -8.85 -0.32
CA GLY A 419 -5.22 -9.36 -0.97
C GLY A 419 -5.25 -8.98 -2.45
N VAL A 420 -6.33 -9.40 -3.11
CA VAL A 420 -6.62 -9.14 -4.52
C VAL A 420 -7.87 -8.27 -4.62
#